data_AF-E5L394-F1
#
_entry.id   AF-E5L394-F1
#
_cell.length_a   1.000
_cell.length_b   1.000
_cell.length_c   1.000
_cell.angle_alpha   90.00
_cell.angle_beta   90.00
_cell.angle_gamma   90.00
#
_symmetry.space_group_name_H-M   'P 1'
#
loop_
_entity.id
_entity.type
_entity.pdbx_description
1 polymer ?
#
loop_
_entity_poly.entity_id
_entity_poly.type
_entity_poly.pdbx_seq_one_letter_code
_entity_poly.pdbx_strand_id
1 'polypeptide(L)'
;MARRSRSLTLAAVLATLLSALGVTFLLGQGRAEAHGVAMMPGSRTYLCQLDAKTGTGALDPTNPACRAALDQSGATALYNWFAVLDSNAGGRGAGYVPDGTLCSAGDRSPYDFSAYNAARADWPRTHLTSGSTIKVRYSNWAAHPGDFRVYLTKPGWSPTSQLGWDDL
;
A
#
# COMPACT_ATOMS: atom_id res chain seq x y z
N MET A 1 -44.91 33.66 -26.24
CA MET A 1 -44.90 32.56 -25.25
C MET A 1 -43.89 31.44 -25.58
N ALA A 2 -43.82 30.94 -26.82
CA ALA A 2 -42.97 29.78 -27.19
C ALA A 2 -41.44 29.92 -26.98
N ARG A 3 -40.88 31.14 -27.05
CA ARG A 3 -39.44 31.38 -26.76
C ARG A 3 -39.12 31.23 -25.27
N ARG A 4 -40.02 31.69 -24.40
CA ARG A 4 -39.86 31.65 -22.94
C ARG A 4 -39.95 30.22 -22.41
N SER A 5 -40.84 29.39 -22.99
CA SER A 5 -40.96 27.97 -22.63
C SER A 5 -39.74 27.14 -23.05
N ARG A 6 -39.13 27.43 -24.21
CA ARG A 6 -37.88 26.81 -24.68
C ARG A 6 -36.69 27.15 -23.79
N SER A 7 -36.56 28.40 -23.35
CA SER A 7 -35.50 28.81 -22.43
C SER A 7 -35.62 28.14 -21.05
N LEU A 8 -36.86 28.01 -20.55
CA LEU A 8 -37.15 27.32 -19.28
C LEU A 8 -36.86 25.81 -19.35
N THR A 9 -37.15 25.17 -20.48
CA THR A 9 -36.81 23.74 -20.69
C THR A 9 -35.31 23.53 -20.83
N LEU A 10 -34.58 24.39 -21.55
CA LEU A 10 -33.12 24.31 -21.61
C LEU A 10 -32.46 24.51 -20.23
N ALA A 11 -32.94 25.47 -19.44
CA ALA A 11 -32.43 25.71 -18.09
C ALA A 11 -32.68 24.51 -17.16
N ALA A 12 -33.86 23.88 -17.24
CA ALA A 12 -34.19 22.69 -16.46
C ALA A 12 -33.33 21.47 -16.85
N VAL A 13 -33.07 21.28 -18.15
CA VAL A 13 -32.17 20.21 -18.66
C VAL A 13 -30.73 20.43 -18.20
N LEU A 14 -30.24 21.68 -18.28
CA LEU A 14 -28.88 22.00 -17.84
C LEU A 14 -28.72 21.80 -16.33
N ALA A 15 -29.70 22.21 -15.53
CA ALA A 15 -29.70 22.03 -14.08
C ALA A 15 -29.72 20.54 -13.69
N THR A 16 -30.50 19.71 -14.38
CA THR A 16 -30.51 18.25 -14.13
C THR A 16 -29.19 17.58 -14.52
N LEU A 17 -28.58 17.99 -15.64
CA LEU A 17 -27.26 17.48 -16.04
C LEU A 17 -26.15 17.88 -15.06
N LEU A 18 -26.14 19.13 -14.60
CA LEU A 18 -25.19 19.62 -13.59
C LEU A 18 -25.37 18.92 -12.24
N SER A 19 -26.63 18.68 -11.84
CA SER A 19 -26.94 17.95 -10.60
C SER A 19 -26.47 16.49 -10.68
N ALA A 20 -26.74 15.82 -11.81
CA ALA A 20 -26.30 14.44 -12.04
C ALA A 20 -24.76 14.33 -12.07
N LEU A 21 -24.08 15.31 -12.67
CA LEU A 21 -22.61 15.36 -12.71
C LEU A 21 -22.01 15.66 -11.31
N GLY A 22 -22.65 16.52 -10.52
CA GLY A 22 -22.24 16.79 -9.15
C GLY A 22 -22.38 15.56 -8.23
N VAL A 23 -23.48 14.81 -8.37
CA VAL A 23 -23.72 13.57 -7.59
C VAL A 23 -22.72 12.47 -7.96
N THR A 24 -22.39 12.28 -9.23
CA THR A 24 -21.39 11.27 -9.64
C THR A 24 -19.97 11.62 -9.19
N PHE A 25 -19.61 12.90 -9.14
CA PHE A 25 -18.30 13.33 -8.63
C PHE A 25 -18.17 13.13 -7.11
N LEU A 26 -19.26 13.34 -6.36
CA LEU A 26 -19.28 13.17 -4.91
C LEU A 26 -19.34 11.70 -4.46
N LEU A 27 -19.95 10.81 -5.26
CA LEU A 27 -20.06 9.39 -4.95
C LEU A 27 -18.93 8.53 -5.54
N GLY A 28 -18.10 9.08 -6.42
CA GLY A 28 -17.09 8.33 -7.20
C GLY A 28 -15.75 8.07 -6.50
N GLN A 29 -15.55 8.53 -5.26
CA GLN A 29 -14.32 8.26 -4.51
C GLN A 29 -14.47 6.97 -3.71
N GLY A 30 -14.48 5.82 -4.41
CA GLY A 30 -14.41 4.52 -3.74
C GLY A 30 -13.17 4.44 -2.86
N ARG A 31 -13.31 3.92 -1.64
CA ARG A 31 -12.15 3.65 -0.77
C ARG A 31 -11.24 2.65 -1.48
N ALA A 32 -9.94 2.96 -1.57
CA ALA A 32 -8.99 1.98 -2.06
C ALA A 32 -8.80 0.88 -1.00
N GLU A 33 -9.16 -0.36 -1.36
CA GLU A 33 -8.89 -1.56 -0.55
C GLU A 33 -7.93 -2.49 -1.31
N ALA A 34 -6.70 -2.04 -1.51
CA ALA A 34 -5.69 -2.86 -2.18
C ALA A 34 -5.18 -3.95 -1.22
N HIS A 35 -5.48 -5.21 -1.52
CA HIS A 35 -4.96 -6.37 -0.76
C HIS A 35 -3.88 -7.09 -1.57
N GLY A 36 -2.64 -6.71 -1.33
CA GLY A 36 -1.48 -7.35 -1.89
C GLY A 36 -0.19 -6.61 -1.55
N VAL A 37 0.88 -7.37 -1.39
CA VAL A 37 2.27 -6.91 -1.30
C VAL A 37 3.16 -7.81 -2.16
N ALA A 38 4.42 -7.42 -2.36
CA ALA A 38 5.37 -8.21 -3.13
C ALA A 38 5.63 -9.59 -2.48
N MET A 39 5.63 -10.63 -3.33
CA MET A 39 5.95 -12.02 -2.98
C MET A 39 7.33 -12.44 -3.51
N MET A 40 7.79 -11.85 -4.62
CA MET A 40 9.15 -12.00 -5.12
C MET A 40 9.64 -10.72 -5.84
N PRO A 41 10.74 -10.10 -5.39
CA PRO A 41 11.37 -10.29 -4.07
C PRO A 41 10.33 -10.04 -2.96
N GLY A 42 10.36 -10.86 -1.91
CA GLY A 42 9.32 -10.84 -0.88
C GLY A 42 9.36 -9.57 -0.03
N SER A 43 8.19 -8.99 0.25
CA SER A 43 8.04 -7.89 1.21
C SER A 43 8.31 -8.34 2.65
N ARG A 44 8.58 -7.39 3.57
CA ARG A 44 8.84 -7.69 4.99
C ARG A 44 7.68 -8.46 5.63
N THR A 45 6.44 -8.01 5.47
CA THR A 45 5.25 -8.69 6.02
C THR A 45 5.09 -10.10 5.47
N TYR A 46 5.22 -10.28 4.14
CA TYR A 46 5.09 -11.59 3.51
C TYR A 46 6.18 -12.57 3.97
N LEU A 47 7.46 -12.15 3.96
CA LEU A 47 8.57 -13.00 4.39
C LEU A 47 8.49 -13.33 5.88
N CYS A 48 8.12 -12.37 6.73
CA CYS A 48 7.92 -12.63 8.15
C CYS A 48 6.71 -13.54 8.41
N GLN A 49 5.64 -13.47 7.61
CA GLN A 49 4.54 -14.43 7.76
C GLN A 49 5.01 -15.84 7.37
N LEU A 50 5.84 -15.98 6.33
CA LEU A 50 6.41 -17.27 5.94
C LEU A 50 7.36 -17.83 6.99
N ASP A 51 8.19 -16.98 7.58
CA ASP A 51 9.11 -17.35 8.67
C ASP A 51 8.34 -17.76 9.94
N ALA A 52 7.24 -17.09 10.25
CA ALA A 52 6.48 -17.30 11.48
C ALA A 52 5.47 -18.45 11.42
N LYS A 53 4.88 -18.74 10.26
CA LYS A 53 3.70 -19.61 10.19
C LYS A 53 4.03 -21.05 10.56
N THR A 54 3.35 -21.54 11.60
CA THR A 54 3.37 -22.96 12.00
C THR A 54 2.17 -23.74 11.41
N GLY A 55 2.19 -25.06 11.53
CA GLY A 55 1.10 -25.93 11.05
C GLY A 55 -0.25 -25.72 11.74
N THR A 56 -0.28 -25.12 12.93
CA THR A 56 -1.53 -24.84 13.68
C THR A 56 -2.10 -23.45 13.38
N GLY A 57 -1.38 -22.64 12.59
CA GLY A 57 -1.70 -21.23 12.38
C GLY A 57 -1.14 -20.30 13.46
N ALA A 58 -0.47 -20.82 14.50
CA ALA A 58 0.32 -19.99 15.41
C ALA A 58 1.51 -19.36 14.67
N LEU A 59 2.00 -18.23 15.20
CA LEU A 59 3.11 -17.48 14.64
C LEU A 59 4.32 -17.55 15.58
N ASP A 60 5.39 -18.17 15.12
CA ASP A 60 6.65 -18.35 15.84
C ASP A 60 7.86 -18.07 14.92
N PRO A 61 8.15 -16.79 14.62
CA PRO A 61 9.26 -16.41 13.75
C PRO A 61 10.62 -16.73 14.35
N THR A 62 11.53 -17.19 13.50
CA THR A 62 12.93 -17.43 13.86
C THR A 62 13.82 -16.24 13.53
N ASN A 63 13.43 -15.41 12.57
CA ASN A 63 14.16 -14.21 12.22
C ASN A 63 13.99 -13.13 13.31
N PRO A 64 15.09 -12.51 13.80
CA PRO A 64 15.03 -11.54 14.90
C PRO A 64 14.23 -10.27 14.56
N ALA A 65 14.28 -9.78 13.32
CA ALA A 65 13.48 -8.63 12.92
C ALA A 65 11.98 -8.98 12.83
N CYS A 66 11.65 -10.17 12.34
CA CYS A 66 10.27 -10.66 12.32
C CYS A 66 9.71 -10.89 13.73
N ARG A 67 10.53 -11.44 14.64
CA ARG A 67 10.20 -11.58 16.07
C ARG A 67 9.91 -10.23 16.69
N ALA A 68 10.81 -9.26 16.53
CA ALA A 68 10.62 -7.90 17.05
C ALA A 68 9.37 -7.22 16.45
N ALA A 69 9.09 -7.42 15.15
CA ALA A 69 7.92 -6.86 14.50
C ALA A 69 6.61 -7.48 15.00
N LEU A 70 6.60 -8.79 15.23
CA LEU A 70 5.47 -9.50 15.83
C LEU A 70 5.23 -9.05 17.27
N ASP A 71 6.30 -8.83 18.04
CA ASP A 71 6.20 -8.41 19.44
C ASP A 71 5.70 -6.96 19.57
N GLN A 72 6.07 -6.07 18.63
CA GLN A 72 5.64 -4.66 18.62
C GLN A 72 4.24 -4.47 18.00
N SER A 73 4.00 -4.97 16.79
CA SER A 73 2.76 -4.71 16.02
C SER A 73 1.74 -5.84 16.09
N GLY A 74 2.07 -6.93 16.79
CA GLY A 74 1.16 -8.04 17.05
C GLY A 74 0.94 -8.98 15.86
N ALA A 75 0.24 -10.08 16.15
CA ALA A 75 -0.03 -11.15 15.19
C ALA A 75 -0.93 -10.73 14.01
N THR A 76 -1.83 -9.76 14.23
CA THR A 76 -2.78 -9.28 13.24
C THR A 76 -2.08 -8.80 11.95
N ALA A 77 -0.93 -8.16 12.08
CA ALA A 77 -0.15 -7.70 10.92
C ALA A 77 0.30 -8.88 10.02
N LEU A 78 0.71 -10.01 10.61
CA LEU A 78 1.14 -11.18 9.86
C LEU A 78 -0.02 -12.00 9.30
N TYR A 79 -1.16 -12.07 10.00
CA TYR A 79 -2.37 -12.69 9.41
C TYR A 79 -2.93 -11.87 8.24
N ASN A 80 -2.74 -10.54 8.28
CA ASN A 80 -3.17 -9.61 7.23
C ASN A 80 -1.97 -9.04 6.45
N TRP A 81 -0.94 -9.85 6.21
CA TRP A 81 0.33 -9.45 5.59
C TRP A 81 0.19 -8.71 4.25
N PHE A 82 -0.94 -8.89 3.57
CA PHE A 82 -1.31 -8.27 2.29
C PHE A 82 -2.00 -6.91 2.42
N ALA A 83 -2.39 -6.45 3.61
CA ALA A 83 -3.27 -5.29 3.81
C ALA A 83 -2.51 -4.02 4.23
N VAL A 84 -1.27 -3.85 3.76
CA VAL A 84 -0.49 -2.62 3.96
C VAL A 84 -0.99 -1.57 2.98
N LEU A 85 -2.05 -0.83 3.36
CA LEU A 85 -2.80 0.04 2.46
C LEU A 85 -3.09 1.40 3.09
N ASP A 86 -3.34 2.40 2.24
CA ASP A 86 -3.93 3.69 2.61
C ASP A 86 -5.08 3.99 1.64
N SER A 87 -6.32 3.94 2.15
CA SER A 87 -7.52 4.13 1.35
C SER A 87 -7.64 5.51 0.70
N ASN A 88 -6.88 6.50 1.18
CA ASN A 88 -6.94 7.89 0.74
C ASN A 88 -5.65 8.35 0.04
N ALA A 89 -4.70 7.45 -0.24
CA ALA A 89 -3.43 7.84 -0.86
C ALA A 89 -3.64 8.55 -2.21
N GLY A 90 -4.58 8.07 -3.03
CA GLY A 90 -4.94 8.72 -4.30
C GLY A 90 -3.74 8.88 -5.25
N GLY A 91 -2.81 7.93 -5.23
CA GLY A 91 -1.59 7.97 -6.05
C GLY A 91 -0.49 8.94 -5.56
N ARG A 92 -0.68 9.61 -4.41
CA ARG A 92 0.33 10.47 -3.79
C ARG A 92 1.45 9.65 -3.13
N GLY A 93 2.64 10.25 -3.06
CA GLY A 93 3.83 9.66 -2.45
C GLY A 93 4.57 10.68 -1.58
N ALA A 94 5.70 11.19 -2.09
CA ALA A 94 6.49 12.24 -1.44
C ALA A 94 5.62 13.46 -1.06
N GLY A 95 5.85 13.98 0.15
CA GLY A 95 5.06 15.08 0.74
C GLY A 95 3.70 14.67 1.33
N TYR A 96 3.27 13.42 1.14
CA TYR A 96 2.03 12.88 1.72
C TYR A 96 2.26 11.68 2.64
N VAL A 97 3.01 10.68 2.18
CA VAL A 97 3.51 9.59 3.03
C VAL A 97 4.80 10.09 3.70
N PRO A 98 4.85 10.25 5.04
CA PRO A 98 6.04 10.72 5.72
C PRO A 98 7.24 9.80 5.50
N ASP A 99 8.45 10.37 5.42
CA ASP A 99 9.67 9.57 5.41
C ASP A 99 9.75 8.68 6.66
N GLY A 100 10.29 7.48 6.51
CA GLY A 100 10.34 6.46 7.56
C GLY A 100 9.03 5.70 7.78
N THR A 101 7.95 6.01 7.06
CA THR A 101 6.66 5.31 7.21
C THR A 101 6.19 4.62 5.92
N LEU A 102 7.07 4.54 4.92
CA LEU A 102 6.73 3.98 3.60
C LEU A 102 6.32 2.51 3.70
N CYS A 103 6.95 1.72 4.57
CA CYS A 103 6.70 0.29 4.70
C CYS A 103 5.41 -0.04 5.48
N SER A 104 4.76 0.95 6.09
CA SER A 104 3.48 0.82 6.80
C SER A 104 2.33 1.61 6.15
N ALA A 105 2.52 2.07 4.92
CA ALA A 105 1.58 2.96 4.21
C ALA A 105 1.27 4.25 5.00
N GLY A 106 2.28 4.85 5.63
CA GLY A 106 2.12 6.07 6.42
C GLY A 106 1.45 5.87 7.77
N ASP A 107 1.43 4.63 8.27
CA ASP A 107 0.69 4.21 9.47
C ASP A 107 -0.83 4.51 9.36
N ARG A 108 -1.37 4.49 8.12
CA ARG A 108 -2.79 4.77 7.83
C ARG A 108 -3.63 3.54 7.53
N SER A 109 -3.02 2.35 7.58
CA SER A 109 -3.73 1.08 7.35
C SER A 109 -4.72 0.79 8.50
N PRO A 110 -5.77 -0.02 8.27
CA PRO A 110 -6.61 -0.55 9.34
C PRO A 110 -5.88 -1.38 10.40
N TYR A 111 -4.65 -1.83 10.12
CA TYR A 111 -3.83 -2.62 11.03
C TYR A 111 -2.50 -1.92 11.34
N ASP A 112 -1.91 -2.24 12.50
CA ASP A 112 -0.60 -1.73 12.85
C ASP A 112 0.49 -2.45 12.06
N PHE A 113 1.20 -1.70 11.21
CA PHE A 113 2.40 -2.15 10.51
C PHE A 113 3.64 -1.32 10.87
N SER A 114 3.58 -0.52 11.93
CA SER A 114 4.63 0.44 12.29
C SER A 114 5.99 -0.22 12.51
N ALA A 115 6.03 -1.43 13.09
CA ALA A 115 7.28 -2.16 13.32
C ALA A 115 7.98 -2.58 12.01
N TYR A 116 7.24 -2.70 10.90
CA TYR A 116 7.79 -3.02 9.59
C TYR A 116 8.55 -1.85 8.96
N ASN A 117 8.56 -0.66 9.57
CA ASN A 117 9.43 0.44 9.21
C ASN A 117 10.83 0.35 9.81
N ALA A 118 11.07 -0.50 10.82
CA ALA A 118 12.31 -0.49 11.59
C ALA A 118 13.57 -0.56 10.71
N ALA A 119 14.49 0.39 10.93
CA ALA A 119 15.76 0.49 10.24
C ALA A 119 16.75 -0.55 10.81
N ARG A 120 16.74 -1.76 10.23
CA ARG A 120 17.56 -2.89 10.66
C ARG A 120 18.19 -3.62 9.47
N ALA A 121 19.37 -4.20 9.68
CA ALA A 121 20.07 -4.98 8.66
C ALA A 121 19.71 -6.48 8.64
N ASP A 122 18.93 -6.97 9.60
CA ASP A 122 18.66 -8.39 9.84
C ASP A 122 17.27 -8.86 9.38
N TRP A 123 16.53 -8.04 8.62
CA TRP A 123 15.32 -8.47 7.93
C TRP A 123 15.60 -9.65 6.98
N PRO A 124 14.64 -10.57 6.78
CA PRO A 124 14.70 -11.54 5.69
C PRO A 124 14.89 -10.83 4.36
N ARG A 125 15.75 -11.37 3.49
CA ARG A 125 16.11 -10.75 2.21
C ARG A 125 16.12 -11.76 1.09
N THR A 126 15.81 -11.29 -0.11
CA THR A 126 16.04 -12.04 -1.35
C THR A 126 17.39 -11.62 -1.91
N HIS A 127 18.30 -12.58 -2.15
CA HIS A 127 19.56 -12.30 -2.83
C HIS A 127 19.31 -12.09 -4.33
N LEU A 128 19.82 -10.98 -4.86
CA LEU A 128 19.68 -10.59 -6.27
C LEU A 128 21.06 -10.40 -6.90
N THR A 129 21.15 -10.54 -8.21
CA THR A 129 22.38 -10.26 -8.98
C THR A 129 22.21 -8.97 -9.76
N SER A 130 23.14 -8.02 -9.59
CA SER A 130 23.10 -6.75 -10.32
C SER A 130 23.13 -6.97 -11.83
N GLY A 131 22.33 -6.19 -12.58
CA GLY A 131 22.21 -6.29 -14.04
C GLY A 131 21.40 -7.50 -14.55
N SER A 132 20.94 -8.40 -13.67
CA SER A 132 20.12 -9.55 -14.07
C SER A 132 18.63 -9.22 -14.11
N THR A 133 17.90 -9.81 -15.05
CA THR A 133 16.43 -9.75 -15.10
C THR A 133 15.81 -10.70 -14.08
N ILE A 134 14.83 -10.21 -13.31
CA ILE A 134 14.08 -11.02 -12.35
C ILE A 134 12.58 -11.00 -12.66
N LYS A 135 11.86 -12.03 -12.21
CA LYS A 135 10.40 -12.11 -12.34
C LYS A 135 9.71 -11.58 -11.09
N VAL A 136 9.22 -10.35 -11.12
CA VAL A 136 8.45 -9.83 -9.99
C VAL A 136 7.14 -10.62 -9.82
N ARG A 137 6.82 -10.99 -8.58
CA ARG A 137 5.52 -11.58 -8.20
C ARG A 137 4.89 -10.72 -7.12
N TYR A 138 3.64 -10.33 -7.34
CA TYR A 138 2.86 -9.52 -6.41
C TYR A 138 1.58 -10.27 -6.04
N SER A 139 1.20 -10.25 -4.76
CA SER A 139 -0.01 -10.94 -4.30
C SER A 139 -1.26 -10.28 -4.88
N ASN A 140 -2.18 -11.09 -5.41
CA ASN A 140 -3.51 -10.67 -5.85
C ASN A 140 -4.59 -11.16 -4.90
N TRP A 141 -4.34 -11.08 -3.58
CA TRP A 141 -5.27 -11.54 -2.54
C TRP A 141 -6.69 -10.98 -2.76
N ALA A 142 -6.78 -9.69 -3.10
CA ALA A 142 -7.89 -9.14 -3.86
C ALA A 142 -7.35 -8.45 -5.12
N ALA A 143 -7.92 -8.78 -6.28
CA ALA A 143 -7.48 -8.23 -7.55
C ALA A 143 -8.12 -6.86 -7.84
N HIS A 144 -7.32 -5.89 -8.27
CA HIS A 144 -7.76 -4.55 -8.64
C HIS A 144 -7.08 -4.09 -9.94
N PRO A 145 -7.76 -3.29 -10.78
CA PRO A 145 -7.09 -2.55 -11.85
C PRO A 145 -6.22 -1.43 -11.25
N GLY A 146 -5.07 -1.17 -11.86
CA GLY A 146 -4.17 -0.10 -11.43
C GLY A 146 -2.74 -0.31 -11.91
N ASP A 147 -1.85 0.52 -11.38
CA ASP A 147 -0.44 0.54 -11.73
C ASP A 147 0.44 0.05 -10.57
N PHE A 148 1.59 -0.55 -10.91
CA PHE A 148 2.66 -0.84 -9.96
C PHE A 148 3.83 0.11 -10.19
N ARG A 149 4.15 0.94 -9.20
CA ARG A 149 5.36 1.78 -9.20
C ARG A 149 6.45 1.07 -8.40
N VAL A 150 7.56 0.74 -9.03
CA VAL A 150 8.67 0.00 -8.42
C VAL A 150 9.84 0.94 -8.20
N TYR A 151 10.33 1.00 -6.97
CA TYR A 151 11.46 1.82 -6.56
C TYR A 151 12.60 0.93 -6.04
N LEU A 152 13.83 1.44 -6.10
CA LEU A 152 15.02 0.79 -5.57
C LEU A 152 15.85 1.85 -4.85
N THR A 153 16.35 1.53 -3.66
CA THR A 153 17.19 2.47 -2.92
C THR A 153 18.48 2.81 -3.66
N LYS A 154 18.90 4.06 -3.54
CA LYS A 154 20.09 4.60 -4.21
C LYS A 154 21.37 3.95 -3.70
N PRO A 155 22.44 3.90 -4.52
CA PRO A 155 23.76 3.53 -4.06
C PRO A 155 24.18 4.37 -2.85
N GLY A 156 24.68 3.72 -1.80
CA GLY A 156 25.09 4.37 -0.54
C GLY A 156 24.03 4.32 0.57
N TRP A 157 22.75 4.10 0.25
CA TRP A 157 21.74 3.86 1.28
C TRP A 157 21.98 2.51 1.98
N SER A 158 21.69 2.46 3.28
CA SER A 158 21.81 1.26 4.10
C SER A 158 20.50 0.99 4.87
N PRO A 159 20.13 -0.27 5.13
CA PRO A 159 18.87 -0.59 5.81
C PRO A 159 18.87 -0.24 7.30
N THR A 160 20.00 0.19 7.86
CA THR A 160 20.10 0.78 9.22
C THR A 160 19.82 2.29 9.23
N SER A 161 19.61 2.91 8.06
CA SER A 161 19.12 4.27 7.93
C SER A 161 17.60 4.27 7.80
N GLN A 162 16.95 5.36 8.21
CA GLN A 162 15.54 5.62 7.87
C GLN A 162 15.37 5.58 6.35
N LEU A 163 14.24 5.06 5.86
CA LEU A 163 13.90 5.06 4.44
C LEU A 163 13.00 6.24 4.13
N GLY A 164 13.48 7.20 3.35
CA GLY A 164 12.72 8.32 2.81
C GLY A 164 12.44 8.21 1.32
N TRP A 165 11.67 9.17 0.80
CA TRP A 165 11.40 9.29 -0.64
C TRP A 165 12.62 9.71 -1.45
N ASP A 166 13.53 10.46 -0.86
CA ASP A 166 14.78 10.90 -1.49
C ASP A 166 15.88 9.82 -1.48
N ASP A 167 15.67 8.72 -0.75
CA ASP A 167 16.52 7.52 -0.81
C ASP A 167 16.18 6.61 -2.00
N LEU A 168 15.02 6.80 -2.63
CA LEU A 168 14.45 5.96 -3.69
C LEU A 168 14.62 6.53 -5.10
#